data_AF-A0A2E3V2A7-F1
#
_entry.id   AF-A0A2E3V2A7-F1
#
_cell.length_a   1.000
_cell.length_b   1.000
_cell.length_c   1.000
_cell.angle_alpha   90.00
_cell.angle_beta   90.00
_cell.angle_gamma   90.00
#
_symmetry.space_group_name_H-M   'P 1'
#
loop_
_entity.id
_entity.type
_entity.pdbx_description
1 polymer ?
#
loop_
_entity_poly.entity_id
_entity_poly.type
_entity_poly.pdbx_seq_one_letter_code
_entity_poly.pdbx_strand_id
1 'polypeptide(L)'
;MARAGASRKGFFTRWWESQIDRQFQIIVYSTIISTASLVWGFMFLFMLGGATDPTQEEYMIPFSWTCLILGGIVAFYTVPEFQHYMGQRSVIEDILSLDSRPEILRRRKEAEDAADILGISYQSRLMGLYLEFDIRGGKRYKVPIATSRGVSLQSDGSLTSRISNWWNTSDSRLSLWLPGLPSLRQQNSNRSIIASSGSVLLLLLWNSNFGIVTGSSGSRDHTLDVSAYIGGVEEIHYLAPHYDSVSLLLMGFMGMILWSTTPMPIPDEEE
;
A
#
# COMPACT_ATOMS: atom_id res chain seq x y z
N MET A 1 -17.21 -21.66 46.02
CA MET A 1 -16.67 -21.97 44.67
C MET A 1 -17.60 -21.36 43.63
N ALA A 2 -17.33 -20.13 43.20
CA ALA A 2 -18.12 -19.47 42.14
C ALA A 2 -17.47 -19.78 40.78
N ARG A 3 -18.19 -20.53 39.93
CA ARG A 3 -17.81 -20.74 38.53
C ARG A 3 -17.95 -19.40 37.81
N ALA A 4 -16.84 -18.78 37.44
CA ALA A 4 -16.85 -17.63 36.55
C ALA A 4 -17.55 -18.03 35.25
N GLY A 5 -18.72 -17.44 34.99
CA GLY A 5 -19.46 -17.65 33.75
C GLY A 5 -18.65 -17.17 32.57
N ALA A 6 -18.24 -18.08 31.70
CA ALA A 6 -17.64 -17.73 30.43
C ALA A 6 -18.67 -16.92 29.62
N SER A 7 -18.48 -15.60 29.58
CA SER A 7 -19.26 -14.71 28.72
C SER A 7 -19.24 -15.27 27.29
N ARG A 8 -20.42 -15.56 26.73
CA ARG A 8 -20.53 -15.98 25.33
C ARG A 8 -20.09 -14.80 24.47
N LYS A 9 -18.82 -14.80 24.04
CA LYS A 9 -18.30 -13.87 23.02
C LYS A 9 -19.29 -13.78 21.87
N GLY A 10 -19.59 -12.57 21.39
CA GLY A 10 -20.56 -12.32 20.32
C GLY A 10 -20.17 -12.98 19.01
N PHE A 11 -21.12 -13.13 18.08
CA PHE A 11 -20.88 -13.73 16.76
C PHE A 11 -19.74 -13.03 16.02
N PHE A 12 -19.72 -11.69 16.03
CA PHE A 12 -18.64 -10.90 15.44
C PHE A 12 -17.29 -11.13 16.10
N THR A 13 -17.21 -11.21 17.44
CA THR A 13 -15.95 -11.46 18.14
C THR A 13 -15.40 -12.84 17.83
N ARG A 14 -16.27 -13.86 17.75
CA ARG A 14 -15.88 -15.23 17.39
C ARG A 14 -15.45 -15.32 15.93
N TRP A 15 -16.17 -14.63 15.03
CA TRP A 15 -15.79 -14.55 13.63
C TRP A 15 -14.47 -13.81 13.45
N TRP A 16 -14.28 -12.69 14.13
CA TRP A 16 -13.03 -11.93 14.12
C TRP A 16 -11.86 -12.78 14.61
N GLU A 17 -12.02 -13.47 15.74
CA GLU A 17 -11.03 -14.40 16.28
C GLU A 17 -10.72 -15.58 15.33
N SER A 18 -11.70 -16.03 14.53
CA SER A 18 -11.46 -17.08 13.53
C SER A 18 -10.73 -16.58 12.29
N GLN A 19 -10.71 -15.27 12.06
CA GLN A 19 -10.02 -14.63 10.93
C GLN A 19 -8.62 -14.12 11.29
N ILE A 20 -7.98 -14.56 12.38
CA ILE A 20 -6.69 -14.00 12.86
C ILE A 20 -5.62 -13.87 11.75
N ASP A 21 -5.52 -14.86 10.86
CA ASP A 21 -4.57 -14.85 9.73
C ASP A 21 -4.91 -13.84 8.62
N ARG A 22 -6.17 -13.40 8.57
CA ARG A 22 -6.71 -12.45 7.60
C ARG A 22 -7.04 -11.09 8.23
N GLN A 23 -6.97 -10.94 9.55
CA GLN A 23 -7.26 -9.65 10.23
C GLN A 23 -6.41 -8.54 9.65
N PHE A 24 -5.09 -8.78 9.51
CA PHE A 24 -4.19 -7.82 8.90
C PHE A 24 -4.59 -7.47 7.46
N GLN A 25 -4.94 -8.47 6.64
CA GLN A 25 -5.42 -8.24 5.26
C GLN A 25 -6.70 -7.40 5.24
N ILE A 26 -7.68 -7.74 6.08
CA ILE A 26 -8.97 -7.06 6.15
C ILE A 26 -8.77 -5.59 6.54
N ILE A 27 -7.92 -5.32 7.53
CA ILE A 27 -7.62 -3.95 7.98
C ILE A 27 -6.94 -3.15 6.87
N VAL A 28 -5.94 -3.74 6.20
CA VAL A 28 -5.24 -3.11 5.08
C VAL A 28 -6.22 -2.76 3.95
N TYR A 29 -7.01 -3.72 3.47
CA TYR A 29 -7.96 -3.49 2.38
C TYR A 29 -9.08 -2.52 2.77
N SER A 30 -9.59 -2.62 3.99
CA SER A 30 -10.60 -1.70 4.51
C SER A 30 -10.07 -0.26 4.57
N THR A 31 -8.83 -0.08 5.01
CA THR A 31 -8.16 1.23 5.05
C THR A 31 -7.97 1.79 3.64
N ILE A 32 -7.57 0.96 2.67
CA ILE A 32 -7.41 1.37 1.27
C ILE A 32 -8.75 1.81 0.66
N ILE A 33 -9.79 0.99 0.80
CA ILE A 33 -11.14 1.28 0.25
C ILE A 33 -11.72 2.53 0.90
N SER A 34 -11.58 2.67 2.21
CA SER A 34 -12.05 3.83 2.96
C SER A 34 -11.32 5.11 2.55
N THR A 35 -9.98 5.05 2.41
CA THR A 35 -9.19 6.19 1.93
C THR A 35 -9.52 6.54 0.48
N ALA A 36 -9.68 5.55 -0.39
CA ALA A 36 -10.09 5.75 -1.78
C ALA A 36 -11.49 6.38 -1.87
N SER A 37 -12.43 5.96 -1.02
CA SER A 37 -13.78 6.52 -0.96
C SER A 37 -13.77 7.98 -0.49
N LEU A 38 -12.91 8.31 0.48
CA LEU A 38 -12.68 9.69 0.92
C LEU A 38 -12.10 10.56 -0.20
N VAL A 39 -11.06 10.07 -0.88
CA VAL A 39 -10.43 10.77 -2.01
C VAL A 39 -11.43 11.01 -3.14
N TRP A 40 -12.22 9.99 -3.51
CA TRP A 40 -13.29 10.12 -4.50
C TRP A 40 -14.32 11.16 -4.09
N GLY A 41 -14.89 11.02 -2.89
CA GLY A 41 -15.92 11.95 -2.40
C GLY A 41 -15.42 13.38 -2.35
N PHE A 42 -14.18 13.59 -1.91
CA PHE A 42 -13.54 14.91 -1.87
C PHE A 42 -13.32 15.47 -3.28
N MET A 43 -12.76 14.66 -4.19
CA MET A 43 -12.48 15.07 -5.56
C MET A 43 -13.76 15.45 -6.31
N PHE A 44 -14.79 14.61 -6.23
CA PHE A 44 -16.06 14.87 -6.92
C PHE A 44 -16.76 16.13 -6.41
N LEU A 45 -16.87 16.29 -5.08
CA LEU A 45 -17.62 17.39 -4.48
C LEU A 45 -16.90 18.74 -4.58
N PHE A 46 -15.58 18.76 -4.39
CA PHE A 46 -14.82 20.01 -4.24
C PHE A 46 -13.91 20.37 -5.42
N MET A 47 -13.40 19.39 -6.18
CA MET A 47 -12.47 19.66 -7.29
C MET A 47 -13.18 19.67 -8.65
N LEU A 48 -14.14 18.76 -8.87
CA LEU A 48 -14.83 18.59 -10.14
C LEU A 48 -16.11 19.43 -10.28
N GLY A 49 -16.45 20.25 -9.28
CA GLY A 49 -17.68 21.05 -9.30
C GLY A 49 -18.96 20.21 -9.21
N GLY A 50 -18.87 18.93 -8.82
CA GLY A 50 -20.01 18.01 -8.75
C GLY A 50 -21.09 18.44 -7.76
N ALA A 51 -20.79 19.33 -6.81
CA ALA A 51 -21.78 19.90 -5.90
C ALA A 51 -22.69 20.97 -6.54
N THR A 52 -22.32 21.51 -7.70
CA THR A 52 -23.00 22.64 -8.36
C THR A 52 -23.63 22.29 -9.71
N ASP A 53 -23.45 21.07 -10.20
CA ASP A 53 -23.96 20.63 -11.49
C ASP A 53 -25.37 20.01 -11.36
N PRO A 54 -26.43 20.67 -11.87
CA PRO A 54 -27.81 20.21 -11.76
C PRO A 54 -28.09 18.92 -12.54
N THR A 55 -27.20 18.51 -13.45
CA THR A 55 -27.40 17.28 -14.25
C THR A 55 -27.01 16.00 -13.51
N GLN A 56 -26.16 16.10 -12.48
CA GLN A 56 -25.62 14.97 -11.72
C GLN A 56 -26.27 14.81 -10.33
N GLU A 57 -27.30 15.64 -10.04
CA GLU A 57 -27.96 15.73 -8.73
C GLU A 57 -28.63 14.43 -8.26
N GLU A 58 -29.23 13.66 -9.17
CA GLU A 58 -30.18 12.61 -8.78
C GLU A 58 -29.51 11.42 -8.06
N TYR A 59 -28.28 11.06 -8.44
CA TYR A 59 -27.59 9.89 -7.85
C TYR A 59 -26.12 10.12 -7.50
N MET A 60 -25.37 10.93 -8.27
CA MET A 60 -23.91 11.05 -8.05
C MET A 60 -23.56 11.92 -6.84
N ILE A 61 -24.31 13.00 -6.59
CA ILE A 61 -24.12 13.86 -5.41
C ILE A 61 -24.37 13.08 -4.10
N PRO A 62 -25.54 12.46 -3.87
CA PRO A 62 -25.79 11.73 -2.63
C PRO A 62 -24.85 10.52 -2.46
N PHE A 63 -24.48 9.84 -3.56
CA PHE A 63 -23.48 8.76 -3.52
C PHE A 63 -22.11 9.27 -3.07
N SER A 64 -21.64 10.38 -3.61
CA SER A 64 -20.31 10.93 -3.28
C SER A 64 -20.24 11.46 -1.85
N TRP A 65 -21.32 12.08 -1.35
CA TRP A 65 -21.46 12.41 0.07
C TRP A 65 -21.45 11.15 0.96
N THR A 66 -22.16 10.10 0.54
CA THR A 66 -22.17 8.83 1.25
C THR A 66 -20.77 8.22 1.29
N CYS A 67 -20.05 8.20 0.17
CA CYS A 67 -18.65 7.75 0.11
C CYS A 67 -17.73 8.57 1.02
N LEU A 68 -17.92 9.88 1.09
CA LEU A 68 -17.12 10.76 1.94
C LEU A 68 -17.39 10.52 3.43
N ILE A 69 -18.66 10.50 3.84
CA ILE A 69 -19.03 10.31 5.25
C ILE A 69 -18.73 8.89 5.70
N LEU A 70 -19.18 7.88 4.96
CA LEU A 70 -18.96 6.48 5.28
C LEU A 70 -17.46 6.15 5.23
N GLY A 71 -16.76 6.64 4.21
CA GLY A 71 -15.31 6.52 4.10
C GLY A 71 -14.61 7.13 5.32
N GLY A 72 -15.01 8.32 5.74
CA GLY A 72 -14.46 9.00 6.93
C GLY A 72 -14.70 8.26 8.23
N ILE A 73 -15.92 7.76 8.45
CA ILE A 73 -16.25 6.98 9.64
C ILE A 73 -15.42 5.70 9.69
N VAL A 74 -15.31 4.96 8.59
CA VAL A 74 -14.52 3.75 8.54
C VAL A 74 -13.04 4.06 8.76
N ALA A 75 -12.50 5.10 8.11
CA ALA A 75 -11.10 5.52 8.23
C ALA A 75 -10.73 5.84 9.68
N PHE A 76 -11.65 6.48 10.42
CA PHE A 76 -11.42 6.85 11.81
C PHE A 76 -11.07 5.65 12.70
N TYR A 77 -11.64 4.48 12.41
CA TYR A 77 -11.35 3.24 13.15
C TYR A 77 -10.24 2.43 12.51
N THR A 78 -10.23 2.31 11.18
CA THR A 78 -9.29 1.42 10.48
C THR A 78 -7.90 2.01 10.36
N VAL A 79 -7.73 3.34 10.25
CA VAL A 79 -6.42 3.98 10.10
C VAL A 79 -5.55 3.81 11.37
N PRO A 80 -6.02 4.09 12.60
CA PRO A 80 -5.22 3.86 13.79
C PRO A 80 -4.86 2.38 13.99
N GLU A 81 -5.81 1.48 13.67
CA GLU A 81 -5.60 0.05 13.76
C GLU A 81 -4.55 -0.40 12.72
N PHE A 82 -4.66 0.07 11.48
CA PHE A 82 -3.67 -0.15 10.44
C PHE A 82 -2.28 0.33 10.86
N GLN A 83 -2.17 1.52 11.47
CA GLN A 83 -0.89 2.03 11.99
C GLN A 83 -0.31 1.10 13.07
N HIS A 84 -1.15 0.57 13.97
CA HIS A 84 -0.71 -0.37 14.99
C HIS A 84 -0.16 -1.67 14.37
N TYR A 85 -0.91 -2.31 13.47
CA TYR A 85 -0.47 -3.52 12.79
C TYR A 85 0.77 -3.29 11.93
N MET A 86 0.86 -2.13 11.26
CA MET A 86 2.02 -1.78 10.45
C MET A 86 3.28 -1.55 11.31
N GLY A 87 3.13 -1.01 12.52
CA GLY A 87 4.22 -0.90 13.49
C GLY A 87 4.71 -2.27 14.00
N GLN A 88 3.81 -3.18 14.34
CA GLN A 88 4.20 -4.55 14.73
C GLN A 88 4.90 -5.28 13.57
N ARG A 89 4.45 -5.02 12.35
CA ARG A 89 5.08 -5.55 11.15
C ARG A 89 6.52 -5.03 10.96
N SER A 90 6.77 -3.74 11.16
CA SER A 90 8.13 -3.22 11.04
C SER A 90 9.06 -3.82 12.10
N VAL A 91 8.55 -4.05 13.31
CA VAL A 91 9.31 -4.68 14.41
C VAL A 91 9.69 -6.12 14.06
N ILE A 92 8.74 -6.94 13.57
CA ILE A 92 9.07 -8.33 13.25
C ILE A 92 10.02 -8.45 12.05
N GLU A 93 9.89 -7.58 11.05
CA GLU A 93 10.78 -7.62 9.88
C GLU A 93 12.20 -7.19 10.27
N ASP A 94 12.34 -6.17 11.13
CA ASP A 94 13.62 -5.76 11.72
C ASP A 94 14.29 -6.93 12.48
N ILE A 95 13.51 -7.67 13.28
CA ILE A 95 14.02 -8.83 14.01
C ILE A 95 14.37 -10.00 13.08
N LEU A 96 13.58 -10.22 12.03
CA LEU A 96 13.85 -11.26 11.03
C LEU A 96 15.11 -10.96 10.21
N SER A 97 15.51 -9.69 10.09
CA SER A 97 16.76 -9.30 9.44
C SER A 97 17.98 -9.33 10.36
N LEU A 98 17.84 -9.68 11.64
CA LEU A 98 18.98 -9.77 12.55
C LEU A 98 19.80 -11.04 12.29
N ASP A 99 21.11 -10.87 12.08
CA ASP A 99 22.05 -11.98 11.92
C ASP A 99 22.75 -12.41 13.22
N SER A 100 22.45 -11.77 14.36
CA SER A 100 23.08 -12.08 15.65
C SER A 100 22.15 -12.77 16.64
N ARG A 101 22.53 -14.01 17.02
CA ARG A 101 21.86 -14.83 18.03
C ARG A 101 21.57 -14.13 19.37
N PRO A 102 22.50 -13.37 19.99
CA PRO A 102 22.24 -12.71 21.28
C PRO A 102 21.20 -11.58 21.17
N GLU A 103 21.17 -10.85 20.04
CA GLU A 103 20.20 -9.76 19.82
C GLU A 103 18.80 -10.32 19.56
N ILE A 104 18.69 -11.44 18.84
CA ILE A 104 17.44 -12.19 18.66
C ILE A 104 16.90 -12.66 20.01
N LEU A 105 17.76 -13.18 20.91
CA LEU A 105 17.34 -13.61 22.24
C LEU A 105 16.87 -12.43 23.12
N ARG A 106 17.48 -11.24 22.96
CA ARG A 106 17.09 -10.02 23.66
C ARG A 106 15.71 -9.53 23.22
N ARG A 107 15.44 -9.50 21.92
CA ARG A 107 14.15 -9.04 21.34
C ARG A 107 13.11 -10.15 21.16
N ARG A 108 13.39 -11.36 21.68
CA ARG A 108 12.52 -12.53 21.54
C ARG A 108 11.06 -12.27 21.91
N LYS A 109 10.82 -11.57 23.03
CA LYS A 109 9.46 -11.29 23.51
C LYS A 109 8.71 -10.38 22.54
N GLU A 110 9.39 -9.37 21.99
CA GLU A 110 8.82 -8.45 21.01
C GLU A 110 8.52 -9.18 19.70
N ALA A 111 9.39 -10.11 19.29
CA ALA A 111 9.18 -10.94 18.11
C ALA A 111 7.97 -11.87 18.25
N GLU A 112 7.83 -12.53 19.41
CA GLU A 112 6.72 -13.44 19.71
C GLU A 112 5.39 -12.67 19.80
N ASP A 113 5.36 -11.52 20.50
CA ASP A 113 4.16 -10.67 20.61
C ASP A 113 3.74 -10.11 19.23
N ALA A 114 4.69 -9.67 18.40
CA ALA A 114 4.40 -9.19 17.04
C ALA A 114 3.91 -10.33 16.12
N ALA A 115 4.52 -11.52 16.21
CA ALA A 115 4.10 -12.68 15.42
C ALA A 115 2.68 -13.14 15.78
N ASP A 116 2.31 -13.08 17.06
CA ASP A 116 0.97 -13.43 17.53
C ASP A 116 -0.10 -12.47 17.01
N ILE A 117 0.22 -11.18 16.90
CA ILE A 117 -0.69 -10.17 16.35
C ILE A 117 -0.82 -10.30 14.82
N LEU A 118 0.27 -10.62 14.11
CA LEU A 118 0.30 -10.68 12.64
C LEU A 118 -0.17 -12.02 12.05
N GLY A 119 -0.19 -13.09 12.85
CA GLY A 119 -0.75 -14.39 12.50
C GLY A 119 0.28 -15.44 12.01
N ILE A 120 -0.25 -16.56 11.51
CA ILE A 120 0.50 -17.81 11.29
C ILE A 120 1.65 -17.65 10.27
N SER A 121 1.51 -16.79 9.27
CA SER A 121 2.56 -16.58 8.26
C SER A 121 3.82 -15.91 8.81
N TYR A 122 3.71 -15.11 9.87
CA TYR A 122 4.88 -14.50 10.50
C TYR A 122 5.45 -15.42 11.59
N GLN A 123 4.60 -16.20 12.26
CA GLN A 123 5.03 -17.26 13.17
C GLN A 123 5.90 -18.32 12.47
N SER A 124 5.59 -18.71 11.22
CA SER A 124 6.41 -19.64 10.44
C SER A 124 7.79 -19.09 10.10
N ARG A 125 7.87 -17.80 9.73
CA ARG A 125 9.13 -17.10 9.42
C ARG A 125 10.00 -16.98 10.66
N LEU A 126 9.40 -16.58 11.80
CA LEU A 126 10.11 -16.48 13.07
C LEU A 126 10.64 -17.85 13.54
N MET A 127 9.86 -18.92 13.35
CA MET A 127 10.31 -20.27 13.68
C MET A 127 11.46 -20.74 12.75
N GLY A 128 11.46 -20.31 11.49
CA GLY A 128 12.59 -20.51 10.57
C GLY A 128 13.87 -19.87 11.08
N LEU A 129 13.80 -18.60 11.51
CA LEU A 129 14.93 -17.88 12.10
C LEU A 129 15.46 -18.60 13.37
N TYR A 130 14.56 -19.04 14.26
CA TYR A 130 14.98 -19.74 15.47
C TYR A 130 15.68 -21.07 15.20
N LEU A 131 15.25 -21.80 14.17
CA LEU A 131 15.92 -23.04 13.76
C LEU A 131 17.31 -22.77 13.16
N GLU A 132 17.44 -21.69 12.40
CA GLU A 132 18.72 -21.29 11.80
C GLU A 132 19.78 -20.95 12.87
N PHE A 133 19.38 -20.29 13.96
CA PHE A 133 20.29 -19.93 15.06
C PHE A 133 20.39 -20.98 16.18
N ASP A 134 19.89 -22.20 15.96
CA ASP A 134 19.78 -23.28 16.96
C ASP A 134 19.24 -22.77 18.31
N ILE A 135 18.24 -21.90 18.22
CA ILE A 135 17.47 -21.42 19.37
C ILE A 135 16.32 -22.40 19.52
N ARG A 136 16.15 -23.00 20.70
CA ARG A 136 14.96 -23.80 21.01
C ARG A 136 13.71 -22.92 20.95
N GLY A 137 13.12 -22.83 19.76
CA GLY A 137 11.79 -22.27 19.54
C GLY A 137 10.85 -22.98 20.50
N GLY A 138 10.20 -22.22 21.38
CA GLY A 138 9.29 -22.81 22.35
C GLY A 138 8.22 -23.61 21.62
N LYS A 139 7.67 -24.65 22.25
CA LYS A 139 6.55 -25.48 21.72
C LYS A 139 5.26 -24.69 21.42
N ARG A 140 5.31 -23.34 21.41
CA ARG A 140 4.16 -22.43 21.25
C ARG A 140 3.58 -22.47 19.84
N TYR A 141 4.40 -22.61 18.81
CA TYR A 141 3.94 -22.57 17.41
C TYR A 141 4.07 -23.94 16.75
N LYS A 142 2.94 -24.48 16.27
CA LYS A 142 2.90 -25.70 15.43
C LYS A 142 2.70 -25.30 13.96
N VAL A 143 3.66 -24.57 13.41
CA VAL A 143 3.55 -23.99 12.07
C VAL A 143 4.66 -24.55 11.16
N PRO A 144 4.37 -24.89 9.89
CA PRO A 144 5.40 -25.27 8.93
C PRO A 144 6.45 -24.16 8.78
N ILE A 145 7.72 -24.55 8.75
CA ILE A 145 8.87 -23.65 8.75
C ILE A 145 9.05 -23.07 7.34
N ALA A 146 9.08 -21.75 7.22
CA ALA A 146 9.39 -21.07 5.97
C ALA A 146 10.87 -20.63 5.99
N THR A 147 11.72 -21.32 5.24
CA THR A 147 13.10 -20.89 4.97
C THR A 147 13.07 -19.81 3.89
N SER A 148 13.44 -18.59 4.25
CA SER A 148 13.52 -17.46 3.31
C SER A 148 14.80 -16.70 3.61
N ARG A 149 15.90 -17.11 2.96
CA ARG A 149 17.09 -16.27 2.78
C ARG A 149 17.22 -16.01 1.29
N GLY A 150 16.81 -14.81 0.87
CA GLY A 150 16.88 -14.35 -0.51
C GLY A 150 18.27 -13.80 -0.82
N VAL A 151 18.85 -14.34 -1.88
CA VAL A 151 20.08 -13.96 -2.59
C VAL A 151 20.48 -12.49 -2.43
N SER A 152 21.64 -12.26 -1.81
CA SER A 152 22.34 -10.98 -1.84
C SER A 152 22.94 -10.75 -3.23
N LEU A 153 22.39 -9.79 -3.98
CA LEU A 153 23.04 -9.25 -5.17
C LEU A 153 23.82 -8.01 -4.74
N GLN A 154 25.15 -8.13 -4.70
CA GLN A 154 26.07 -7.00 -4.52
C GLN A 154 25.72 -5.90 -5.54
N SER A 155 25.28 -4.76 -5.03
CA SER A 155 24.89 -3.58 -5.81
C SER A 155 26.05 -2.61 -5.88
N ASP A 156 26.65 -2.46 -7.06
CA ASP A 156 27.82 -1.60 -7.32
C ASP A 156 27.52 -0.08 -7.33
N GLY A 157 26.53 0.38 -6.55
CA GLY A 157 26.17 1.79 -6.33
C GLY A 157 25.66 2.61 -7.54
N SER A 158 25.87 2.16 -8.78
CA SER A 158 25.56 2.90 -10.00
C SER A 158 24.04 3.04 -10.26
N LEU A 159 23.62 4.14 -10.90
CA LEU A 159 22.20 4.36 -11.22
C LEU A 159 21.62 3.24 -12.10
N THR A 160 22.42 2.70 -13.01
CA THR A 160 22.04 1.60 -13.90
C THR A 160 21.82 0.29 -13.13
N SER A 161 22.69 -0.04 -12.16
CA SER A 161 22.50 -1.21 -11.29
C SER A 161 21.26 -1.04 -10.42
N ARG A 162 21.01 0.16 -9.87
CA ARG A 162 19.81 0.46 -9.08
C ARG A 162 18.52 0.31 -9.89
N ILE A 163 18.47 0.82 -11.11
CA ILE A 163 17.32 0.68 -12.01
C ILE A 163 17.12 -0.78 -12.43
N SER A 164 18.21 -1.50 -12.74
CA SER A 164 18.16 -2.93 -13.07
C SER A 164 17.62 -3.76 -11.90
N ASN A 165 18.11 -3.50 -10.68
CA ASN A 165 17.67 -4.17 -9.47
C ASN A 165 16.19 -3.87 -9.19
N TRP A 166 15.79 -2.61 -9.31
CA TRP A 166 14.39 -2.20 -9.16
C TRP A 166 13.47 -2.88 -10.19
N TRP A 167 13.85 -2.90 -11.47
CA TRP A 167 13.09 -3.54 -12.55
C TRP A 167 12.97 -5.06 -12.40
N ASN A 168 13.97 -5.70 -11.79
CA ASN A 168 14.03 -7.15 -11.63
C ASN A 168 13.52 -7.65 -10.28
N THR A 169 13.03 -6.77 -9.40
CA THR A 169 12.59 -7.12 -8.05
C THR A 169 11.34 -8.00 -8.05
N SER A 170 11.36 -9.09 -7.27
CA SER A 170 10.20 -9.94 -6.94
C SER A 170 9.53 -9.52 -5.62
N ASP A 171 10.29 -8.97 -4.68
CA ASP A 171 9.82 -8.55 -3.36
C ASP A 171 9.80 -7.02 -3.24
N SER A 172 8.78 -6.41 -3.85
CA SER A 172 8.53 -4.97 -3.76
C SER A 172 7.91 -4.59 -2.42
N ARG A 173 8.07 -3.34 -1.98
CA ARG A 173 7.35 -2.84 -0.79
C ARG A 173 5.84 -3.03 -0.91
N LEU A 174 5.30 -2.90 -2.13
CA LEU A 174 3.90 -3.11 -2.44
C LEU A 174 3.44 -4.57 -2.26
N SER A 175 4.28 -5.57 -2.59
CA SER A 175 3.96 -6.98 -2.36
C SER A 175 4.00 -7.35 -0.88
N LEU A 176 4.83 -6.63 -0.12
CA LEU A 176 4.80 -6.65 1.33
C LEU A 176 3.48 -6.01 1.82
N TRP A 177 3.24 -4.74 1.50
CA TRP A 177 2.14 -3.92 2.03
C TRP A 177 0.76 -4.52 1.75
N LEU A 178 0.59 -5.24 0.64
CA LEU A 178 -0.64 -5.92 0.24
C LEU A 178 -0.52 -7.44 0.44
N PRO A 179 -0.69 -7.94 1.68
CA PRO A 179 -0.66 -9.37 1.95
C PRO A 179 -1.81 -10.10 1.22
N GLY A 180 -1.53 -11.33 0.80
CA GLY A 180 -2.55 -12.24 0.24
C GLY A 180 -2.75 -12.18 -1.27
N LEU A 181 -2.01 -11.34 -2.00
CA LEU A 181 -2.03 -11.29 -3.46
C LEU A 181 -0.81 -12.01 -4.05
N PRO A 182 -0.92 -13.29 -4.45
CA PRO A 182 0.21 -14.05 -4.99
C PRO A 182 0.76 -13.43 -6.28
N SER A 183 -0.07 -12.72 -7.04
CA SER A 183 0.32 -12.02 -8.26
C SER A 183 1.35 -10.93 -7.99
N LEU A 184 1.32 -10.25 -6.84
CA LEU A 184 2.26 -9.15 -6.54
C LEU A 184 3.68 -9.65 -6.23
N ARG A 185 3.86 -10.94 -5.95
CA ARG A 185 5.18 -11.58 -5.79
C ARG A 185 5.79 -12.03 -7.11
N GLN A 186 5.07 -11.90 -8.23
CA GLN A 186 5.58 -12.27 -9.54
C GLN A 186 6.31 -11.08 -10.16
N GLN A 187 7.53 -11.33 -10.67
CA GLN A 187 8.35 -10.31 -11.32
C GLN A 187 7.63 -9.63 -12.50
N ASN A 188 6.84 -10.38 -13.27
CA ASN A 188 6.08 -9.84 -14.41
C ASN A 188 5.00 -8.85 -13.98
N SER A 189 4.31 -9.11 -12.87
CA SER A 189 3.31 -8.19 -12.33
C SER A 189 3.96 -6.91 -11.82
N ASN A 190 5.09 -7.00 -11.13
CA ASN A 190 5.85 -5.83 -10.68
C ASN A 190 6.30 -4.96 -11.86
N ARG A 191 6.87 -5.57 -12.91
CA ARG A 191 7.26 -4.88 -14.16
C ARG A 191 6.08 -4.20 -14.85
N SER A 192 4.93 -4.87 -14.91
CA SER A 192 3.71 -4.30 -15.49
C SER A 192 3.23 -3.07 -14.71
N ILE A 193 3.26 -3.12 -13.37
CA ILE A 193 2.92 -1.98 -12.52
C ILE A 193 3.91 -0.83 -12.74
N ILE A 194 5.22 -1.11 -12.78
CA ILE A 194 6.25 -0.09 -13.05
C ILE A 194 6.03 0.55 -14.43
N ALA A 195 5.85 -0.26 -15.47
CA ALA A 195 5.67 0.22 -16.83
C ALA A 195 4.39 1.06 -16.98
N SER A 196 3.26 0.58 -16.44
CA SER A 196 1.98 1.29 -16.51
C SER A 196 2.01 2.59 -15.72
N SER A 197 2.37 2.54 -14.43
CA SER A 197 2.41 3.74 -13.57
C SER A 197 3.44 4.77 -14.05
N GLY A 198 4.62 4.32 -14.47
CA GLY A 198 5.66 5.19 -15.04
C GLY A 198 5.22 5.83 -16.35
N SER A 199 4.56 5.08 -17.24
CA SER A 199 4.04 5.63 -18.50
C SER A 199 2.95 6.68 -18.26
N VAL A 200 2.00 6.41 -17.35
CA VAL A 200 0.96 7.38 -16.99
C VAL A 200 1.57 8.64 -16.38
N LEU A 201 2.52 8.50 -15.45
CA LEU A 201 3.20 9.63 -14.83
C LEU A 201 3.94 10.49 -15.85
N LEU A 202 4.66 9.85 -16.79
CA LEU A 202 5.36 10.54 -17.87
C LEU A 202 4.39 11.28 -18.80
N LEU A 203 3.26 10.64 -19.16
CA LEU A 203 2.25 11.27 -20.00
C LEU A 203 1.62 12.49 -19.32
N LEU A 204 1.33 12.42 -18.02
CA LEU A 204 0.81 13.56 -17.26
C LEU A 204 1.84 14.70 -17.19
N LEU A 205 3.10 14.39 -16.86
CA LEU A 205 4.17 15.40 -16.81
C LEU A 205 4.38 16.04 -18.18
N TRP A 206 4.37 15.23 -19.24
CA TRP A 206 4.50 15.72 -20.61
C TRP A 206 3.33 16.62 -20.99
N ASN A 207 2.10 16.19 -20.69
CA ASN A 207 0.89 16.98 -20.90
C ASN A 207 0.97 18.33 -20.18
N SER A 208 1.34 18.34 -18.90
CA SER A 208 1.38 19.59 -18.12
C SER A 208 2.51 20.54 -18.51
N ASN A 209 3.67 20.05 -18.97
CA ASN A 209 4.81 20.90 -19.30
C ASN A 209 4.82 21.37 -20.75
N PHE A 210 4.46 20.49 -21.69
CA PHE A 210 4.62 20.75 -23.12
C PHE A 210 3.29 20.83 -23.88
N GLY A 211 2.21 20.34 -23.28
CA GLY A 211 0.95 20.18 -23.97
C GLY A 211 0.92 18.98 -24.92
N ILE A 212 -0.26 18.38 -25.05
CA ILE A 212 -0.55 17.31 -26.03
C ILE A 212 -1.66 17.70 -27.00
N VAL A 213 -2.41 18.77 -26.70
CA VAL A 213 -3.56 19.22 -27.47
C VAL A 213 -3.11 20.32 -28.43
N THR A 214 -3.64 20.28 -29.66
CA THR A 214 -3.45 21.34 -30.63
C THR A 214 -4.39 22.49 -30.35
N GLY A 215 -3.84 23.69 -30.14
CA GLY A 215 -4.62 24.90 -29.96
C GLY A 215 -5.22 25.45 -31.24
N SER A 216 -5.93 26.58 -31.12
CA SER A 216 -6.48 27.34 -32.25
C SER A 216 -5.40 27.86 -33.23
N SER A 217 -4.15 27.95 -32.78
CA SER A 217 -2.97 28.28 -33.59
C SER A 217 -2.50 27.14 -34.50
N GLY A 218 -3.03 25.92 -34.33
CA GLY A 218 -2.57 24.70 -34.99
C GLY A 218 -1.26 24.13 -34.41
N SER A 219 -0.66 24.81 -33.42
CA SER A 219 0.51 24.31 -32.68
C SER A 219 0.08 23.38 -31.54
N ARG A 220 0.92 22.41 -31.18
CA ARG A 220 0.72 21.51 -30.04
C ARG A 220 1.37 22.08 -28.79
N ASP A 221 0.74 23.13 -28.28
CA ASP A 221 1.19 23.94 -27.15
C ASP A 221 0.16 23.99 -25.99
N HIS A 222 -0.98 23.31 -26.13
CA HIS A 222 -2.02 23.29 -25.11
C HIS A 222 -2.01 22.00 -24.30
N THR A 223 -2.14 22.14 -22.98
CA THR A 223 -2.34 21.05 -22.02
C THR A 223 -3.80 20.62 -22.01
N LEU A 224 -4.05 19.32 -21.93
CA LEU A 224 -5.37 18.80 -21.59
C LEU A 224 -5.60 18.95 -20.09
N ASP A 225 -6.58 19.74 -19.68
CA ASP A 225 -6.99 19.81 -18.28
C ASP A 225 -7.85 18.58 -17.96
N VAL A 226 -7.29 17.65 -17.19
CA VAL A 226 -7.95 16.39 -16.83
C VAL A 226 -9.13 16.65 -15.89
N SER A 227 -9.03 17.69 -15.05
CA SER A 227 -10.12 18.12 -14.17
C SER A 227 -11.30 18.65 -14.98
N ALA A 228 -11.04 19.52 -15.96
CA ALA A 228 -12.07 20.03 -16.86
C ALA A 228 -12.65 18.94 -17.77
N TYR A 229 -11.82 18.03 -18.26
CA TYR A 229 -12.25 16.90 -19.09
C TYR A 229 -13.20 15.96 -18.34
N ILE A 230 -12.88 15.60 -17.09
CA ILE A 230 -13.73 14.74 -16.26
C ILE A 230 -14.98 15.50 -15.78
N GLY A 231 -14.85 16.79 -15.50
CA GLY A 231 -15.95 17.67 -15.08
C GLY A 231 -16.91 18.07 -16.20
N GLY A 232 -16.62 17.72 -17.46
CA GLY A 232 -17.50 17.99 -18.60
C GLY A 232 -17.59 19.47 -19.01
N VAL A 233 -16.58 20.27 -18.69
CA VAL A 233 -16.55 21.72 -19.00
C VAL A 233 -16.23 21.93 -20.49
N GLU A 234 -16.76 22.99 -21.11
CA GLU A 234 -16.56 23.29 -22.54
C GLU A 234 -15.10 23.62 -22.90
N GLU A 235 -14.35 24.26 -21.98
CA GLU A 235 -12.94 24.61 -22.17
C GLU A 235 -12.02 23.59 -21.50
N ILE A 236 -11.60 22.58 -22.29
CA ILE A 236 -10.80 21.43 -21.83
C ILE A 236 -9.28 21.62 -22.00
N HIS A 237 -8.83 22.76 -22.51
CA HIS A 237 -7.44 22.97 -22.89
C HIS A 237 -6.92 24.37 -22.54
N TYR A 238 -5.73 24.42 -21.95
CA TYR A 238 -5.05 25.65 -21.52
C TYR A 238 -3.63 25.70 -22.10
N LEU A 239 -3.03 26.89 -22.17
CA LEU A 239 -1.65 27.04 -22.65
C LEU A 239 -0.66 26.37 -21.67
N ALA A 240 0.29 25.58 -22.18
CA ALA A 240 1.34 25.00 -21.37
C ALA A 240 2.36 26.06 -20.88
N PRO A 241 2.92 25.93 -19.67
CA PRO A 241 2.69 24.89 -18.67
C PRO A 241 1.44 25.12 -17.82
N HIS A 242 0.66 24.07 -17.57
CA HIS A 242 -0.53 24.11 -16.72
C HIS A 242 -0.71 22.81 -15.93
N TYR A 243 -1.07 22.94 -14.65
CA TYR A 243 -1.25 21.84 -13.71
C TYR A 243 -2.63 21.92 -13.08
N ASP A 244 -3.50 21.00 -13.46
CA ASP A 244 -4.83 20.87 -12.86
C ASP A 244 -4.82 19.98 -11.61
N SER A 245 -5.81 20.18 -10.73
CA SER A 245 -5.90 19.52 -9.43
C SER A 245 -5.93 17.99 -9.54
N VAL A 246 -6.68 17.45 -10.51
CA VAL A 246 -6.79 16.00 -10.74
C VAL A 246 -5.50 15.44 -11.31
N SER A 247 -4.86 16.13 -12.27
CA SER A 247 -3.53 15.71 -12.77
C SER A 247 -2.48 15.70 -11.68
N LEU A 248 -2.44 16.70 -10.80
CA LEU A 248 -1.50 16.73 -9.66
C LEU A 248 -1.75 15.57 -8.70
N LEU A 249 -3.02 15.27 -8.39
CA LEU A 249 -3.39 14.13 -7.55
C LEU A 249 -2.96 12.81 -8.20
N LEU A 250 -3.25 12.63 -9.49
CA LEU A 250 -2.89 11.43 -10.23
C LEU A 250 -1.37 11.26 -10.37
N MET A 251 -0.63 12.34 -10.57
CA MET A 251 0.84 12.34 -10.53
C MET A 251 1.36 11.89 -9.17
N GLY A 252 0.83 12.45 -8.08
CA GLY A 252 1.20 12.06 -6.71
C GLY A 252 0.90 10.58 -6.43
N PHE A 253 -0.27 10.11 -6.86
CA PHE A 253 -0.69 8.71 -6.71
C PHE A 253 0.19 7.76 -7.52
N MET A 254 0.45 8.06 -8.80
CA MET A 254 1.32 7.23 -9.65
C MET A 254 2.77 7.25 -9.15
N GLY A 255 3.26 8.40 -8.64
CA GLY A 255 4.55 8.50 -7.99
C GLY A 255 4.65 7.64 -6.72
N MET A 256 3.59 7.62 -5.90
CA MET A 256 3.51 6.75 -4.71
C MET A 256 3.51 5.26 -5.11
N ILE A 257 2.75 4.88 -6.13
CA ILE A 257 2.78 3.51 -6.67
C ILE A 257 4.20 3.16 -7.13
N LEU A 258 4.81 4.02 -7.94
CA LEU A 258 6.16 3.81 -8.47
C LEU A 258 7.17 3.61 -7.32
N TRP A 259 7.12 4.47 -6.29
CA TRP A 259 7.96 4.34 -5.10
C TRP A 259 7.68 3.03 -4.34
N SER A 260 6.43 2.61 -4.22
CA SER A 260 6.07 1.36 -3.54
C SER A 260 6.54 0.10 -4.30
N THR A 261 6.85 0.20 -5.59
CA THR A 261 7.46 -0.92 -6.35
C THR A 261 8.97 -1.08 -6.10
N THR A 262 9.60 -0.12 -5.40
CA THR A 262 11.03 -0.22 -5.07
C THR A 262 11.33 -1.40 -4.15
N PRO A 263 12.51 -2.02 -4.27
CA PRO A 263 12.96 -3.04 -3.33
C PRO A 263 13.11 -2.45 -1.93
N MET A 264 12.93 -3.28 -0.91
CA MET A 264 13.32 -2.91 0.45
C MET A 264 14.86 -2.87 0.51
N PRO A 265 15.48 -1.79 1.01
CA PRO A 265 16.91 -1.80 1.29
C PRO A 265 17.15 -2.88 2.36
N ILE A 266 17.96 -3.87 2.02
CA ILE A 266 18.56 -4.74 3.03
C ILE A 266 19.51 -3.81 3.79
N PRO A 267 19.41 -3.68 5.12
CA PRO A 267 20.37 -2.89 5.86
C PRO A 267 21.76 -3.45 5.55
N ASP A 268 22.62 -2.61 4.97
CA ASP A 268 24.01 -2.95 4.74
C ASP A 268 24.62 -3.31 6.09
N GLU A 269 25.28 -4.48 6.17
CA GLU A 269 26.15 -4.82 7.29
C GLU A 269 27.23 -3.73 7.37
N GLU A 270 27.05 -2.74 8.24
CA GLU A 270 28.11 -1.81 8.60
C GLU A 270 29.19 -2.62 9.35
N GLU A 271 30.32 -2.82 8.66
CA GLU A 271 31.58 -3.41 9.16
C GLU A 271 32.13 -2.72 10.41
#